data_AF-A0A0J8U947-F1
#
_entry.id   AF-A0A0J8U947-F1
#
_cell.length_a   1.000
_cell.length_b   1.000
_cell.length_c   1.000
_cell.angle_alpha   90.00
_cell.angle_beta   90.00
_cell.angle_gamma   90.00
#
_symmetry.space_group_name_H-M   'P 1'
#
loop_
_entity.id
_entity.type
_entity.pdbx_description
1 polymer ?
#
loop_
_entity_poly.entity_id
_entity_poly.type
_entity_poly.pdbx_seq_one_letter_code
_entity_poly.pdbx_strand_id
1 'polypeptide(L)'
;MGHTIIKPKRDEDFYVVYSSIVDSFICWGTRAELEAEYEHAAPDRFARADSTGSSCAWITPPEFGWHEDEVHVREGVELPDGAHAQRVPRDRIAEFCATVGDDGRFHPPAGMCTPAFWDD
;
A
#
# COMPACT_ATOMS: atom_id res chain seq x y z
N MET A 1 9.31 -18.27 -2.52
CA MET A 1 8.21 -17.76 -1.68
C MET A 1 7.87 -16.38 -2.22
N GLY A 2 6.62 -16.15 -2.64
CA GLY A 2 6.21 -14.88 -3.22
C GLY A 2 6.49 -13.71 -2.27
N HIS A 3 6.98 -12.59 -2.80
CA HIS A 3 7.47 -11.46 -2.04
C HIS A 3 6.49 -10.29 -2.18
N THR A 4 5.48 -10.24 -1.32
CA THR A 4 4.37 -9.29 -1.43
C THR A 4 3.98 -8.63 -0.09
N ILE A 5 3.71 -7.34 -0.10
CA ILE A 5 3.06 -6.60 1.00
C ILE A 5 1.59 -6.38 0.63
N ILE A 6 0.70 -6.63 1.58
CA ILE A 6 -0.74 -6.40 1.43
C ILE A 6 -1.14 -5.29 2.38
N LYS A 7 -1.83 -4.27 1.91
CA LYS A 7 -2.31 -3.14 2.71
C LYS A 7 -3.83 -3.00 2.55
N PRO A 8 -4.64 -3.26 3.59
CA PRO A 8 -6.09 -3.13 3.51
C PRO A 8 -6.56 -1.68 3.66
N LYS A 9 -7.70 -1.39 3.03
CA LYS A 9 -8.58 -0.28 3.42
C LYS A 9 -9.26 -0.62 4.75
N ARG A 10 -9.47 0.37 5.60
CA ARG A 10 -10.18 0.14 6.88
C ARG A 10 -11.65 -0.15 6.60
N ASP A 11 -12.19 -1.17 7.27
CA ASP A 11 -13.61 -1.56 7.29
C ASP A 11 -14.24 -1.94 5.93
N GLU A 12 -13.43 -2.14 4.88
CA GLU A 12 -13.89 -2.51 3.54
C GLU A 12 -13.06 -3.67 2.98
N ASP A 13 -13.70 -4.51 2.15
CA ASP A 13 -13.03 -5.61 1.42
C ASP A 13 -12.24 -5.06 0.23
N PHE A 14 -11.19 -4.30 0.52
CA PHE A 14 -10.30 -3.69 -0.46
C PHE A 14 -8.86 -3.79 0.00
N TYR A 15 -8.00 -4.33 -0.86
CA TYR A 15 -6.60 -4.56 -0.56
C TYR A 15 -5.72 -4.06 -1.69
N VAL A 16 -4.57 -3.50 -1.32
CA VAL A 16 -3.51 -3.11 -2.25
C VAL A 16 -2.33 -4.06 -2.08
N VAL A 17 -1.82 -4.53 -3.21
CA VAL A 17 -0.74 -5.49 -3.32
C VAL A 17 0.51 -4.78 -3.83
N TYR A 18 1.59 -4.87 -3.07
CA TYR A 18 2.90 -4.34 -3.42
C TYR A 18 3.95 -5.46 -3.47
N SER A 19 5.00 -5.28 -4.27
CA SER A 19 6.18 -6.13 -4.23
C SER A 19 6.96 -5.89 -2.94
N SER A 20 7.30 -6.94 -2.19
CA SER A 20 8.19 -6.79 -1.03
C SER A 20 9.67 -6.71 -1.39
N ILE A 21 10.02 -6.79 -2.67
CA ILE A 21 11.41 -6.67 -3.14
C ILE A 21 11.72 -5.22 -3.47
N VAL A 22 10.82 -4.58 -4.20
CA VAL A 22 11.01 -3.23 -4.74
C VAL A 22 9.94 -2.25 -4.27
N ASP A 23 9.14 -2.59 -3.25
CA ASP A 23 8.02 -1.81 -2.68
C ASP A 23 7.03 -1.21 -3.69
N SER A 24 7.02 -1.73 -4.93
CA SER A 24 6.24 -1.20 -6.04
C SER A 24 4.82 -1.74 -6.04
N PHE A 25 3.89 -0.94 -6.55
CA PHE A 25 2.52 -1.38 -6.82
C PHE A 25 2.49 -2.60 -7.76
N ILE A 26 1.53 -3.50 -7.52
CA ILE A 26 1.26 -4.66 -8.38
C ILE A 26 -0.19 -4.62 -8.85
N CYS A 27 -1.14 -4.71 -7.92
CA CYS A 27 -2.56 -4.71 -8.18
C CYS A 27 -3.36 -4.33 -6.92
N TRP A 28 -4.67 -4.16 -7.08
CA TRP A 28 -5.61 -3.97 -5.97
C TRP A 28 -6.93 -4.65 -6.31
N GLY A 29 -7.72 -4.97 -5.28
CA GLY A 29 -9.01 -5.63 -5.44
C GLY A 29 -9.56 -6.15 -4.13
N THR A 30 -10.69 -6.85 -4.20
CA THR A 30 -11.22 -7.64 -3.10
C THR A 30 -10.29 -8.81 -2.77
N ARG A 31 -10.41 -9.38 -1.58
CA ARG A 31 -9.63 -10.56 -1.22
C ARG A 31 -9.85 -11.72 -2.20
N ALA A 32 -11.10 -11.96 -2.60
CA ALA A 32 -11.45 -13.06 -3.48
C ALA A 32 -10.84 -12.93 -4.89
N GLU A 33 -10.85 -11.72 -5.46
CA GLU A 33 -10.21 -11.44 -6.75
C GLU A 33 -8.70 -11.66 -6.67
N LEU A 34 -8.06 -11.15 -5.62
CA LEU A 34 -6.61 -11.25 -5.46
C LEU A 34 -6.14 -12.69 -5.20
N GLU A 35 -6.86 -13.46 -4.39
CA GLU A 35 -6.58 -14.89 -4.19
C GLU A 35 -6.77 -15.71 -5.48
N ALA A 36 -7.64 -15.27 -6.40
CA ALA A 36 -7.87 -15.92 -7.69
C ALA A 36 -6.84 -15.54 -8.77
N GLU A 37 -6.43 -14.26 -8.82
CA GLU A 37 -5.67 -13.70 -9.94
C GLU A 37 -4.19 -13.51 -9.65
N TYR A 38 -3.79 -13.39 -8.37
CA TYR A 38 -2.40 -13.13 -8.00
C TYR A 38 -1.79 -14.32 -7.27
N GLU A 39 -0.88 -15.04 -7.95
CA GLU A 39 -0.29 -16.30 -7.45
C GLU A 39 0.48 -16.19 -6.10
N HIS A 40 0.80 -14.97 -5.65
CA HIS A 40 1.48 -14.71 -4.38
C HIS A 40 0.57 -14.14 -3.29
N ALA A 41 -0.74 -14.07 -3.55
CA ALA A 41 -1.77 -13.73 -2.59
C ALA A 41 -1.94 -14.87 -1.56
N ALA A 42 -1.07 -14.89 -0.54
CA ALA A 42 -1.08 -15.94 0.47
C ALA A 42 -2.06 -15.64 1.63
N PRO A 43 -2.91 -16.60 2.07
CA PRO A 43 -3.92 -16.36 3.10
C PRO A 43 -3.39 -15.85 4.45
N ASP A 44 -2.18 -16.27 4.84
CA ASP A 44 -1.50 -15.82 6.06
C ASP A 44 -1.11 -14.33 6.01
N ARG A 45 -0.82 -13.81 4.82
CA ARG A 45 -0.52 -12.39 4.62
C ARG A 45 -1.75 -11.52 4.75
N PHE A 46 -2.88 -11.94 4.20
CA PHE A 46 -4.15 -11.23 4.43
C PHE A 46 -4.47 -11.22 5.92
N ALA A 47 -4.41 -12.36 6.61
CA ALA A 47 -4.68 -12.41 8.05
C ALA A 47 -3.75 -11.49 8.88
N ARG A 48 -2.47 -11.37 8.50
CA ARG A 48 -1.56 -10.41 9.12
C ARG A 48 -1.94 -8.96 8.78
N ALA A 49 -2.27 -8.69 7.53
CA ALA A 49 -2.68 -7.36 7.09
C ALA A 49 -3.96 -6.90 7.78
N ASP A 50 -4.94 -7.79 7.95
CA ASP A 50 -6.20 -7.52 8.65
C ASP A 50 -5.94 -7.16 10.13
N SER A 51 -5.03 -7.88 10.78
CA SER A 51 -4.74 -7.65 12.20
C SER A 51 -3.85 -6.42 12.44
N THR A 52 -2.95 -6.09 11.52
CA THR A 52 -1.90 -5.07 11.76
C THR A 52 -1.91 -3.90 10.80
N GLY A 53 -2.77 -3.87 9.78
CA GLY A 53 -2.92 -2.79 8.80
C GLY A 53 -1.94 -2.87 7.63
N SER A 54 -1.05 -3.87 7.64
CA SER A 54 -0.17 -4.26 6.55
C SER A 54 0.41 -5.65 6.80
N SER A 55 0.67 -6.42 5.74
CA SER A 55 1.42 -7.67 5.86
C SER A 55 2.93 -7.45 5.90
N CYS A 56 3.44 -6.23 5.98
CA CYS A 56 4.88 -5.97 6.15
C CYS A 56 5.37 -6.56 7.48
N ALA A 57 6.54 -7.22 7.46
CA ALA A 57 7.08 -7.92 8.64
C ALA A 57 8.45 -7.40 9.11
N TRP A 58 9.13 -6.58 8.31
CA TRP A 58 10.49 -6.08 8.59
C TRP A 58 10.52 -4.70 9.23
N ILE A 59 9.41 -3.95 9.19
CA ILE A 59 9.23 -2.72 9.98
C ILE A 59 7.98 -2.89 10.83
N THR A 60 8.11 -2.56 12.11
CA THR A 60 7.10 -2.78 13.14
C THR A 60 6.11 -1.62 13.15
N PRO A 61 4.82 -1.83 13.44
CA PRO A 61 3.87 -0.75 13.66
C PRO A 61 4.41 0.34 14.61
N PRO A 62 4.06 1.62 14.38
CA PRO A 62 2.92 2.08 13.57
C PRO A 62 3.23 2.40 12.08
N GLU A 63 4.50 2.47 11.68
CA GLU A 63 4.94 3.11 10.43
C GLU A 63 4.37 2.50 9.14
N PHE A 64 4.19 1.18 9.09
CA PHE A 64 3.48 0.52 7.98
C PHE A 64 2.18 -0.18 8.40
N GLY A 65 1.84 -0.14 9.69
CA GLY A 65 0.68 -0.86 10.22
C GLY A 65 -0.61 -0.06 10.13
N TRP A 66 -1.52 -0.28 11.09
CA TRP A 66 -2.63 0.62 11.39
C TRP A 66 -2.07 1.90 12.00
N HIS A 67 -1.44 2.75 11.17
CA HIS A 67 -1.24 4.15 11.51
C HIS A 67 -2.61 4.83 11.60
N GLU A 68 -2.73 5.88 12.43
CA GLU A 68 -4.03 6.41 12.89
C GLU A 68 -5.01 6.59 11.73
N ASP A 69 -4.59 7.18 10.59
CA ASP A 69 -5.45 7.39 9.41
C ASP A 69 -4.76 7.26 8.03
N GLU A 70 -3.52 6.78 7.94
CA GLU A 70 -2.74 6.83 6.68
C GLU A 70 -2.01 5.53 6.29
N VAL A 71 -1.58 5.49 5.03
CA VAL A 71 -0.77 4.43 4.40
C VAL A 71 0.47 5.06 3.77
N HIS A 72 1.65 4.53 4.07
CA HIS A 72 2.90 4.93 3.41
C HIS A 72 3.04 4.23 2.05
N VAL A 73 3.32 5.01 1.00
CA VAL A 73 3.59 4.55 -0.37
C VAL A 73 4.90 5.15 -0.83
N ARG A 74 5.91 4.32 -1.08
CA ARG A 74 7.24 4.76 -1.47
C ARG A 74 7.45 4.68 -2.98
N GLU A 75 7.17 3.52 -3.56
CA GLU A 75 7.52 3.23 -4.95
C GLU A 75 6.29 3.27 -5.85
N GLY A 76 6.51 3.63 -7.11
CA GLY A 76 5.43 3.82 -8.09
C GLY A 76 4.70 5.16 -7.99
N VAL A 77 5.12 6.08 -7.11
CA VAL A 77 4.61 7.46 -7.03
C VAL A 77 5.79 8.43 -7.15
N GLU A 78 5.56 9.65 -7.63
CA GLU A 78 6.58 10.70 -7.60
C GLU A 78 6.82 11.20 -6.17
N LEU A 79 8.10 11.26 -5.77
CA LEU A 79 8.53 11.76 -4.47
C LEU A 79 9.15 13.15 -4.63
N PRO A 80 8.70 14.15 -3.85
CA PRO A 80 9.40 15.42 -3.72
C PRO A 80 10.83 15.22 -3.21
N ASP A 81 11.71 16.17 -3.52
CA ASP A 81 13.10 16.15 -3.06
C ASP A 81 13.20 15.99 -1.54
N GLY A 82 13.96 14.98 -1.11
CA GLY A 82 14.19 14.65 0.30
C GLY A 82 13.09 13.81 0.96
N ALA A 83 11.94 13.62 0.32
CA ALA A 83 10.90 12.75 0.85
C ALA A 83 11.29 11.27 0.67
N HIS A 84 11.04 10.44 1.69
CA HIS A 84 11.28 9.00 1.63
C HIS A 84 10.05 8.19 1.25
N ALA A 85 8.85 8.78 1.36
CA ALA A 85 7.57 8.20 0.94
C ALA A 85 6.50 9.29 0.76
N GLN A 86 5.37 8.91 0.19
CA GLN A 86 4.11 9.64 0.25
C GLN A 86 3.18 8.99 1.27
N ARG A 87 2.43 9.82 2.01
CA ARG A 87 1.36 9.40 2.90
C ARG A 87 0.03 9.60 2.21
N VAL A 88 -0.76 8.55 2.15
CA VAL A 88 -2.10 8.53 1.55
C VAL A 88 -3.12 8.34 2.66
N PRO A 89 -4.17 9.18 2.75
CA PRO A 89 -5.30 8.92 3.64
C PRO A 89 -5.89 7.54 3.37
N ARG A 90 -6.03 6.72 4.41
CA ARG A 90 -6.41 5.32 4.24
C ARG A 90 -7.84 5.17 3.72
N ASP A 91 -8.72 6.07 4.10
CA ASP A 91 -10.08 6.16 3.58
C ASP A 91 -10.13 6.47 2.07
N ARG A 92 -9.08 7.11 1.53
CA ARG A 92 -8.91 7.45 0.11
C ARG A 92 -8.01 6.49 -0.67
N ILE A 93 -7.58 5.38 -0.07
CA ILE A 93 -6.64 4.45 -0.73
C ILE A 93 -7.19 3.88 -2.06
N ALA A 94 -8.50 3.68 -2.15
CA ALA A 94 -9.15 3.24 -3.38
C ALA A 94 -9.10 4.32 -4.48
N GLU A 95 -9.35 5.58 -4.13
CA GLU A 95 -9.21 6.71 -5.05
C GLU A 95 -7.76 6.88 -5.52
N PHE A 96 -6.80 6.71 -4.62
CA PHE A 96 -5.38 6.73 -4.94
C PHE A 96 -5.01 5.61 -5.91
N CYS A 97 -5.46 4.39 -5.66
CA CYS A 97 -5.24 3.25 -6.54
C CYS A 97 -5.86 3.41 -7.94
N ALA A 98 -6.98 4.12 -8.05
CA ALA A 98 -7.61 4.46 -9.33
C ALA A 98 -6.80 5.49 -10.15
N THR A 99 -5.74 6.07 -9.59
CA THR A 99 -4.83 6.99 -10.31
C THR A 99 -3.70 6.28 -11.05
N VAL A 100 -3.65 4.94 -11.01
CA VAL A 100 -2.61 4.20 -11.71
C VAL A 100 -2.73 4.41 -13.22
N GLY A 101 -1.65 4.87 -13.84
CA GLY A 101 -1.57 5.08 -15.28
C GLY A 101 -1.17 3.82 -16.03
N ASP A 102 -1.15 3.91 -17.37
CA ASP A 102 -0.67 2.84 -18.25
C ASP A 102 0.82 2.50 -18.04
N ASP A 103 1.57 3.38 -17.37
CA ASP A 103 2.96 3.18 -16.97
C ASP A 103 3.12 2.38 -15.67
N GLY A 104 2.01 1.95 -15.05
CA GLY A 104 1.99 1.22 -13.79
C GLY A 104 2.34 2.08 -12.57
N ARG A 105 2.34 3.40 -12.71
CA ARG A 105 2.64 4.36 -11.63
C ARG A 105 1.38 5.11 -11.22
N PHE A 106 1.33 5.55 -9.97
CA PHE A 106 0.27 6.40 -9.43
C PHE A 106 0.46 7.84 -9.86
N HIS A 107 -0.63 8.47 -10.31
CA HIS A 107 -0.70 9.89 -10.69
C HIS A 107 -1.75 10.62 -9.84
N PRO A 108 -1.57 10.69 -8.51
CA PRO A 108 -2.57 11.27 -7.62
C PRO A 108 -2.74 12.77 -7.88
N PRO A 109 -3.97 13.32 -7.77
CA PRO A 109 -4.18 14.75 -7.86
C PRO A 109 -3.48 15.50 -6.72
N ALA A 110 -3.17 16.77 -6.97
CA ALA A 110 -2.54 17.64 -5.98
C ALA A 110 -3.34 17.66 -4.65
N GLY A 111 -2.63 17.54 -3.53
CA GLY A 111 -3.22 17.53 -2.19
C GLY A 111 -3.82 16.20 -1.74
N MET A 112 -3.80 15.14 -2.57
CA MET A 112 -4.18 13.79 -2.12
C MET A 112 -3.11 13.15 -1.24
N CYS A 113 -1.84 13.39 -1.54
CA CYS A 113 -0.71 12.82 -0.82
C CYS A 113 0.03 13.89 -0.01
N THR A 114 0.58 13.49 1.14
CA THR A 114 1.48 14.33 1.94
C THR A 114 2.86 13.69 1.98
N PRO A 115 3.96 14.39 1.65
CA PRO A 115 5.28 13.81 1.72
C PRO A 115 5.63 13.40 3.16
N ALA A 116 6.34 12.28 3.29
CA ALA A 116 6.99 11.82 4.52
C ALA A 116 8.49 12.03 4.39
N PHE A 117 9.08 12.65 5.41
CA PHE A 117 10.51 12.87 5.54
C PHE A 117 11.00 12.03 6.73
N TRP A 118 12.26 11.60 6.68
CA TRP A 118 12.85 11.03 7.90
C TRP A 118 12.96 12.18 8.91
N ASP A 119 12.50 11.97 10.14
CA ASP A 119 12.83 12.90 11.22
C ASP A 119 14.36 12.90 11.39
N ASP A 120 14.98 14.09 11.43
CA ASP A 120 16.41 14.27 11.79
C ASP A 120 16.69 13.85 13.24
#